data_AF-A0A6F8SR65-F1
#
_entry.id   AF-A0A6F8SR65-F1
#
_cell.length_a   1.000
_cell.length_b   1.000
_cell.length_c   1.000
_cell.angle_alpha   90.00
_cell.angle_beta   90.00
_cell.angle_gamma   90.00
#
_symmetry.space_group_name_H-M   'P 1'
#
loop_
_entity.id
_entity.type
_entity.pdbx_description
1 polymer ?
#
loop_
_entity_poly.entity_id
_entity_poly.type
_entity_poly.pdbx_seq_one_letter_code
_entity_poly.pdbx_strand_id
1 'polypeptide(L)'
;MNAAEFRAGQLKALHAVQTGMINPNALISGMRLEDGSYYVLSRYSDDVWTLPDSLFPAGAKDTQKKLNFLRVPVMFRETLRACTAHYILNGIEGRSRPKGITIYQFFQSVTLFLTWLQDQSIARLSDATPLIGHQYVSFCRGLRGRKGKPLSGGTLKQRFLAVETVHILSQQSDDPMRHPWPESSAKYLAGLTGQGNPQLQEARTEIIPDDILGPLFQSSIEWLDRADEIISLRAQVEGWKSEDRSFRFIQPRLKKLGWTLSGIRTAEQHLQTACMSIILITTGIRVSELCSLENQCAFKTLDEEGEPFHWMRGTSYKTGAEPVNGW
;
A
#
# COMPACT_ATOMS: atom_id res chain seq x y z
N MET A 1 -2.75 -6.72 -25.53
CA MET A 1 -1.49 -6.21 -26.09
C MET A 1 -0.39 -7.17 -25.70
N ASN A 2 0.54 -7.55 -26.57
CA ASN A 2 1.61 -8.47 -26.15
C ASN A 2 2.66 -7.76 -25.26
N ALA A 3 3.52 -8.53 -24.58
CA ALA A 3 4.51 -7.97 -23.64
C ALA A 3 5.53 -7.04 -24.30
N ALA A 4 5.93 -7.33 -25.55
CA ALA A 4 6.90 -6.53 -26.29
C ALA A 4 6.33 -5.17 -26.68
N GLU A 5 5.09 -5.14 -27.18
CA GLU A 5 4.35 -3.92 -27.50
C GLU A 5 4.14 -3.03 -26.27
N PHE A 6 3.77 -3.64 -25.14
CA PHE A 6 3.55 -2.91 -23.90
C PHE A 6 4.84 -2.25 -23.40
N ARG A 7 5.95 -3.01 -23.36
CA ARG A 7 7.27 -2.49 -22.96
C ARG A 7 7.77 -1.41 -23.91
N ALA A 8 7.61 -1.62 -25.23
CA ALA A 8 7.96 -0.61 -26.23
C ALA A 8 7.14 0.68 -26.05
N GLY A 9 5.86 0.56 -25.72
CA GLY A 9 5.00 1.70 -25.39
C GLY A 9 5.44 2.44 -24.13
N GLN A 10 5.84 1.73 -23.07
CA GLN A 10 6.39 2.33 -21.85
C GLN A 10 7.75 2.99 -22.09
N LEU A 11 8.63 2.40 -22.90
CA LEU A 11 9.92 3.00 -23.27
C LEU A 11 9.74 4.28 -24.10
N LYS A 12 8.76 4.29 -25.02
CA LYS A 12 8.39 5.51 -25.76
C LYS A 12 7.85 6.58 -24.81
N ALA A 13 6.97 6.22 -23.87
CA ALA A 13 6.47 7.12 -22.84
C ALA A 13 7.63 7.70 -22.03
N LEU A 14 8.58 6.86 -21.66
CA LEU A 14 9.75 7.24 -20.88
C LEU A 14 10.65 8.25 -21.59
N HIS A 15 10.98 7.97 -22.84
CA HIS A 15 11.78 8.87 -23.65
C HIS A 15 11.06 10.22 -23.84
N ALA A 16 9.76 10.18 -24.05
CA ALA A 16 8.93 11.38 -24.17
C ALA A 16 8.83 12.20 -22.87
N VAL A 17 8.87 11.55 -21.71
CA VAL A 17 8.96 12.23 -20.39
C VAL A 17 10.28 12.98 -20.26
N GLN A 18 11.38 12.43 -20.76
CA GLN A 18 12.70 13.06 -20.69
C GLN A 18 12.87 14.23 -21.66
N THR A 19 12.10 14.26 -22.76
CA THR A 19 12.15 15.31 -23.78
C THR A 19 11.02 16.34 -23.66
N GLY A 20 10.20 16.25 -22.60
CA GLY A 20 9.11 17.19 -22.31
C GLY A 20 7.84 17.03 -23.18
N MET A 21 7.82 16.11 -24.14
CA MET A 21 6.72 15.94 -25.11
C MET A 21 5.99 14.61 -24.92
N ILE A 22 5.34 14.42 -23.78
CA ILE A 22 4.63 13.17 -23.47
C ILE A 22 3.36 13.05 -24.31
N ASN A 23 3.27 11.99 -25.11
CA ASN A 23 2.06 11.67 -25.88
C ASN A 23 0.87 11.46 -24.92
N PRO A 24 -0.30 12.10 -25.13
CA PRO A 24 -1.49 11.90 -24.30
C PRO A 24 -1.92 10.43 -24.14
N ASN A 25 -1.65 9.59 -25.14
CA ASN A 25 -1.97 8.16 -25.15
C ASN A 25 -0.84 7.27 -24.63
N ALA A 26 0.26 7.85 -24.14
CA ALA A 26 1.40 7.13 -23.59
C ALA A 26 0.97 6.18 -22.47
N LEU A 27 1.51 4.95 -22.48
CA LEU A 27 1.19 3.91 -21.52
C LEU A 27 1.93 4.17 -20.21
N ILE A 28 1.18 4.35 -19.12
CA ILE A 28 1.76 4.58 -17.79
C ILE A 28 1.79 3.28 -16.99
N SER A 29 0.64 2.59 -16.92
CA SER A 29 0.50 1.38 -16.12
C SER A 29 -0.31 0.29 -16.85
N GLY A 30 -0.06 -0.96 -16.47
CA GLY A 30 -0.74 -2.12 -17.00
C GLY A 30 -0.52 -3.34 -16.13
N MET A 31 -1.37 -4.34 -16.29
CA MET A 31 -1.30 -5.63 -15.62
C MET A 31 -1.04 -6.73 -16.64
N ARG A 32 -0.19 -7.70 -16.26
CA ARG A 32 0.04 -8.90 -17.05
C ARG A 32 -1.08 -9.90 -16.76
N LEU A 33 -1.67 -10.45 -17.81
CA LEU A 33 -2.69 -11.50 -17.77
C LEU A 33 -2.03 -12.89 -17.76
N GLU A 34 -2.82 -13.93 -17.42
CA GLU A 34 -2.36 -15.32 -17.33
C GLU A 34 -1.79 -15.85 -18.66
N ASP A 35 -2.37 -15.42 -19.78
CA ASP A 35 -1.90 -15.74 -21.14
C ASP A 35 -0.60 -15.03 -21.53
N GLY A 36 -0.02 -14.24 -20.62
CA GLY A 36 1.21 -13.48 -20.84
C GLY A 36 1.01 -12.13 -21.57
N SER A 37 -0.21 -11.82 -22.00
CA SER A 37 -0.55 -10.52 -22.58
C SER A 37 -0.68 -9.45 -21.48
N TYR A 38 -0.78 -8.18 -21.89
CA TYR A 38 -0.94 -7.04 -21.00
C TYR A 38 -2.27 -6.34 -21.27
N TYR A 39 -2.95 -6.03 -20.16
CA TYR A 39 -4.09 -5.14 -20.10
C TYR A 39 -3.64 -3.76 -19.61
N VAL A 40 -3.98 -2.72 -20.36
CA VAL A 40 -3.61 -1.33 -20.03
C VAL A 40 -4.51 -0.82 -18.92
N LEU A 41 -3.91 -0.34 -17.83
CA LEU A 41 -4.66 0.22 -16.70
C LEU A 41 -4.83 1.73 -16.81
N SER A 42 -3.80 2.45 -17.25
CA SER A 42 -3.86 3.91 -17.38
C SER A 42 -2.93 4.47 -18.44
N ARG A 43 -3.40 5.52 -19.08
CA ARG A 43 -2.69 6.35 -20.05
C ARG A 43 -2.38 7.72 -19.45
N TYR A 44 -1.43 8.43 -20.04
CA TYR A 44 -0.96 9.71 -19.52
C TYR A 44 -2.09 10.73 -19.35
N SER A 45 -2.97 10.88 -20.34
CA SER A 45 -4.07 11.86 -20.28
C SER A 45 -5.21 11.51 -19.32
N ASP A 46 -5.25 10.30 -18.77
CA ASP A 46 -6.31 9.91 -17.84
C ASP A 46 -6.27 10.78 -16.58
N ASP A 47 -7.44 11.23 -16.12
CA ASP A 47 -7.58 12.01 -14.88
C ASP A 47 -7.26 11.19 -13.62
N VAL A 48 -7.44 9.87 -13.70
CA VAL A 48 -7.18 8.94 -12.61
C VAL A 48 -6.31 7.80 -13.10
N TRP A 49 -5.10 7.68 -12.56
CA TRP A 49 -4.22 6.56 -12.84
C TRP A 49 -4.42 5.43 -11.83
N THR A 50 -4.56 4.21 -12.33
CA THR A 50 -4.61 2.96 -11.56
C THR A 50 -3.27 2.27 -11.66
N LEU A 51 -2.64 2.05 -10.51
CA LEU A 51 -1.39 1.31 -10.37
C LEU A 51 -1.69 -0.20 -10.30
N PRO A 52 -0.87 -1.06 -10.93
CA PRO A 52 -1.11 -2.50 -10.94
C PRO A 52 -0.86 -3.11 -9.56
N ASP A 53 -1.62 -4.16 -9.25
CA ASP A 53 -1.57 -4.88 -7.97
C ASP A 53 -0.17 -5.42 -7.64
N SER A 54 0.62 -5.76 -8.66
CA SER A 54 2.00 -6.23 -8.52
C SER A 54 2.94 -5.23 -7.83
N LEU A 55 2.57 -3.95 -7.72
CA LEU A 55 3.35 -2.94 -7.00
C LEU A 55 3.04 -2.89 -5.50
N PHE A 56 2.04 -3.63 -5.02
CA PHE A 56 1.54 -3.55 -3.65
C PHE A 56 1.70 -4.87 -2.90
N PRO A 57 1.91 -4.82 -1.58
CA PRO A 57 1.76 -6.00 -0.75
C PRO A 57 0.30 -6.48 -0.71
N ALA A 58 0.09 -7.76 -0.42
CA ALA A 58 -1.23 -8.29 -0.16
C ALA A 58 -1.94 -7.49 0.95
N GLY A 59 -3.25 -7.28 0.78
CA GLY A 59 -4.08 -6.48 1.70
C GLY A 59 -4.03 -4.96 1.47
N ALA A 60 -3.32 -4.46 0.46
CA ALA A 60 -3.39 -3.05 0.08
C ALA A 60 -4.80 -2.67 -0.39
N LYS A 61 -5.32 -1.52 0.07
CA LYS A 61 -6.67 -1.05 -0.26
C LYS A 61 -6.72 -0.52 -1.68
N ASP A 62 -7.82 -0.75 -2.39
CA ASP A 62 -7.99 -0.24 -3.77
C ASP A 62 -7.90 1.28 -3.88
N THR A 63 -8.25 2.00 -2.82
CA THR A 63 -8.10 3.47 -2.75
C THR A 63 -6.63 3.91 -2.80
N GLN A 64 -5.69 3.07 -2.37
CA GLN A 64 -4.25 3.35 -2.40
C GLN A 64 -3.64 3.06 -3.78
N LYS A 65 -4.36 2.34 -4.63
CA LYS A 65 -3.93 1.99 -6.00
C LYS A 65 -4.28 3.07 -7.02
N LYS A 66 -5.01 4.12 -6.63
CA LYS A 66 -5.51 5.17 -7.52
C LYS A 66 -4.85 6.53 -7.24
N LEU A 67 -4.40 7.21 -8.29
CA LEU A 67 -3.84 8.57 -8.27
C LEU A 67 -4.79 9.50 -9.03
N ASN A 68 -5.51 10.36 -8.32
CA ASN A 68 -6.53 11.24 -8.91
C ASN A 68 -5.98 12.67 -9.11
N PHE A 69 -5.65 13.02 -10.35
CA PHE A 69 -5.08 14.32 -10.73
C PHE A 69 -6.08 15.48 -10.66
N LEU A 70 -7.38 15.21 -10.61
CA LEU A 70 -8.39 16.25 -10.39
C LEU A 70 -8.28 16.90 -9.00
N ARG A 71 -7.64 16.21 -8.04
CA ARG A 71 -7.34 16.75 -6.70
C ARG A 71 -6.17 17.73 -6.69
N VAL A 72 -5.42 17.80 -7.79
CA VAL A 72 -4.26 18.68 -7.93
C VAL A 72 -4.74 20.04 -8.46
N PRO A 73 -4.26 21.16 -7.89
CA PRO A 73 -4.46 22.49 -8.46
C PRO A 73 -4.19 22.52 -9.96
N VAL A 74 -5.08 23.18 -10.72
CA VAL A 74 -5.04 23.16 -12.20
C VAL A 74 -3.68 23.60 -12.73
N MET A 75 -3.08 24.63 -12.14
CA MET A 75 -1.78 25.19 -12.56
C MET A 75 -0.60 24.22 -12.41
N PHE A 76 -0.69 23.25 -11.50
CA PHE A 76 0.38 22.28 -11.25
C PHE A 76 0.07 20.88 -11.78
N ARG A 77 -1.11 20.67 -12.38
CA ARG A 77 -1.62 19.34 -12.72
C ARG A 77 -0.72 18.64 -13.74
N GLU A 78 -0.35 19.31 -14.83
CA GLU A 78 0.54 18.75 -15.84
C GLU A 78 1.93 18.49 -15.30
N THR A 79 2.49 19.43 -14.52
CA THR A 79 3.82 19.29 -13.94
C THR A 79 3.90 18.10 -12.98
N LEU A 80 2.89 17.93 -12.11
CA LEU A 80 2.83 16.77 -11.23
C LEU A 80 2.59 15.47 -12.01
N ARG A 81 1.81 15.52 -13.10
CA ARG A 81 1.58 14.36 -13.97
C ARG A 81 2.88 13.89 -14.63
N ALA A 82 3.67 14.81 -15.19
CA ALA A 82 4.99 14.51 -15.74
C ALA A 82 5.94 13.95 -14.68
N CYS A 83 6.03 14.59 -13.50
CA CYS A 83 6.85 14.09 -12.39
C CYS A 83 6.43 12.69 -11.95
N THR A 84 5.13 12.42 -11.85
CA THR A 84 4.59 11.12 -11.42
C THR A 84 4.84 10.05 -12.47
N ALA A 85 4.70 10.37 -13.77
CA ALA A 85 5.05 9.47 -14.86
C ALA A 85 6.54 9.08 -14.80
N HIS A 86 7.42 10.08 -14.65
CA HIS A 86 8.86 9.84 -14.47
C HIS A 86 9.12 8.92 -13.28
N TYR A 87 8.48 9.19 -12.15
CA TYR A 87 8.71 8.42 -10.93
C TYR A 87 8.22 6.97 -11.02
N ILE A 88 7.10 6.73 -11.70
CA ILE A 88 6.57 5.38 -11.92
C ILE A 88 7.46 4.61 -12.89
N LEU A 89 7.86 5.23 -14.00
CA LEU A 89 8.54 4.54 -15.11
C LEU A 89 10.04 4.36 -14.86
N ASN A 90 10.73 5.40 -14.37
CA ASN A 90 12.18 5.40 -14.10
C ASN A 90 12.54 5.23 -12.62
N GLY A 91 11.73 5.79 -11.72
CA GLY A 91 12.14 5.99 -10.34
C GLY A 91 13.06 7.20 -10.21
N ILE A 92 14.05 7.12 -9.30
CA ILE A 92 15.07 8.15 -9.08
C ILE A 92 16.42 7.44 -9.12
N GLU A 93 17.38 7.99 -9.85
CA GLU A 93 18.72 7.43 -9.96
C GLU A 93 19.36 7.23 -8.58
N GLY A 94 20.07 6.10 -8.40
CA GLY A 94 20.65 5.70 -7.12
C GLY A 94 19.65 5.23 -6.07
N ARG A 95 18.33 5.15 -6.40
CA ARG A 95 17.29 4.60 -5.51
C ARG A 95 16.63 3.40 -6.18
N SER A 96 16.11 2.48 -5.36
CA SER A 96 15.26 1.42 -5.87
C SER A 96 13.96 1.99 -6.45
N ARG A 97 13.42 1.33 -7.48
CA ARG A 97 12.15 1.72 -8.09
C ARG A 97 11.05 1.73 -7.02
N PRO A 98 10.23 2.79 -6.94
CA PRO A 98 9.27 2.92 -5.86
C PRO A 98 8.15 1.88 -5.96
N LYS A 99 7.78 1.29 -4.82
CA LYS A 99 6.57 0.45 -4.70
C LYS A 99 5.31 1.30 -4.71
N GLY A 100 4.15 0.67 -4.88
CA GLY A 100 2.86 1.33 -5.05
C GLY A 100 2.50 2.26 -3.89
N ILE A 101 2.71 1.83 -2.64
CA ILE A 101 2.48 2.66 -1.44
C ILE A 101 3.37 3.90 -1.44
N THR A 102 4.64 3.78 -1.87
CA THR A 102 5.57 4.91 -1.94
C THR A 102 5.11 5.94 -2.96
N ILE A 103 4.70 5.50 -4.15
CA ILE A 103 4.15 6.37 -5.21
C ILE A 103 2.89 7.08 -4.70
N TYR A 104 1.96 6.35 -4.08
CA TYR A 104 0.74 6.91 -3.51
C TYR A 104 1.02 7.98 -2.44
N GLN A 105 1.93 7.69 -1.49
CA GLN A 105 2.28 8.63 -0.42
C GLN A 105 3.01 9.88 -0.96
N PHE A 106 3.86 9.71 -1.97
CA PHE A 106 4.46 10.81 -2.71
C PHE A 106 3.35 11.69 -3.31
N PHE A 107 2.45 11.12 -4.12
CA PHE A 107 1.37 11.84 -4.79
C PHE A 107 0.49 12.62 -3.80
N GLN A 108 0.05 12.00 -2.71
CA GLN A 108 -0.76 12.67 -1.68
C GLN A 108 -0.01 13.83 -1.03
N SER A 109 1.27 13.63 -0.69
CA SER A 109 2.08 14.65 0.00
C SER A 109 2.40 15.82 -0.90
N VAL A 110 2.69 15.58 -2.18
CA VAL A 110 2.90 16.65 -3.16
C VAL A 110 1.60 17.39 -3.42
N THR A 111 0.47 16.71 -3.57
CA THR A 111 -0.82 17.38 -3.74
C THR A 111 -1.07 18.40 -2.62
N LEU A 112 -0.79 18.04 -1.37
CA LEU A 112 -0.91 18.96 -0.24
C LEU A 112 0.05 20.16 -0.33
N PHE A 113 1.28 19.94 -0.77
CA PHE A 113 2.26 21.02 -0.98
C PHE A 113 1.82 21.97 -2.09
N LEU A 114 1.36 21.44 -3.23
CA LEU A 114 0.90 22.25 -4.36
C LEU A 114 -0.37 23.04 -4.04
N THR A 115 -1.30 22.45 -3.27
CA THR A 115 -2.45 23.20 -2.74
C THR A 115 -1.99 24.35 -1.86
N TRP A 116 -1.02 24.11 -0.97
CA TRP A 116 -0.48 25.17 -0.13
C TRP A 116 0.23 26.26 -0.95
N LEU A 117 0.99 25.92 -2.00
CA LEU A 117 1.57 26.90 -2.92
C LEU A 117 0.50 27.77 -3.59
N GLN A 118 -0.58 27.15 -4.07
CA GLN A 118 -1.71 27.88 -4.65
C GLN A 118 -2.32 28.86 -3.63
N ASP A 119 -2.47 28.43 -2.37
CA ASP A 119 -2.99 29.29 -1.29
C ASP A 119 -2.04 30.46 -0.98
N GLN A 120 -0.73 30.31 -1.24
CA GLN A 120 0.26 31.40 -1.19
C GLN A 120 0.34 32.21 -2.49
N SER A 121 -0.60 32.01 -3.42
CA SER A 121 -0.62 32.64 -4.75
C SER A 121 0.62 32.35 -5.61
N ILE A 122 1.27 31.21 -5.37
CA ILE A 122 2.39 30.72 -6.18
C ILE A 122 1.83 29.80 -7.25
N ALA A 123 2.06 30.13 -8.52
CA ALA A 123 1.50 29.42 -9.67
C ALA A 123 2.53 28.55 -10.42
N ARG A 124 3.83 28.68 -10.10
CA ARG A 124 4.92 27.92 -10.73
C ARG A 124 5.84 27.29 -9.68
N LEU A 125 6.34 26.10 -9.96
CA LEU A 125 7.31 25.41 -9.13
C LEU A 125 8.65 26.15 -9.10
N SER A 126 9.05 26.76 -10.21
CA SER A 126 10.27 27.56 -10.29
C SER A 126 10.29 28.77 -9.34
N ASP A 127 9.11 29.24 -8.92
CA ASP A 127 8.93 30.33 -7.94
C ASP A 127 8.98 29.83 -6.48
N ALA A 128 8.96 28.51 -6.25
CA ALA A 128 9.12 27.92 -4.92
C ALA A 128 10.59 28.01 -4.46
N THR A 129 10.98 29.19 -3.99
CA THR A 129 12.34 29.47 -3.48
C THR A 129 12.62 28.74 -2.16
N PRO A 130 13.89 28.66 -1.70
CA PRO A 130 14.21 28.12 -0.38
C PRO A 130 13.45 28.81 0.78
N LEU A 131 13.17 30.11 0.65
CA LEU A 131 12.35 30.85 1.63
C LEU A 131 10.92 30.27 1.72
N ILE A 132 10.29 30.01 0.56
CA ILE A 132 8.99 29.34 0.49
C ILE A 132 9.07 27.93 1.09
N GLY A 133 10.16 27.20 0.83
CA GLY A 133 10.44 25.91 1.46
C GLY A 133 10.43 25.99 3.00
N HIS A 134 11.12 26.98 3.59
CA HIS A 134 11.13 27.20 5.03
C HIS A 134 9.75 27.63 5.60
N GLN A 135 8.99 28.41 4.85
CA GLN A 135 7.61 28.75 5.20
C GLN A 135 6.71 27.50 5.21
N TYR A 136 6.85 26.61 4.22
CA TYR A 136 6.11 25.36 4.17
C TYR A 136 6.45 24.43 5.34
N VAL A 137 7.73 24.36 5.73
CA VAL A 137 8.18 23.60 6.91
C VAL A 137 7.50 24.14 8.18
N SER A 138 7.49 25.46 8.34
CA SER A 138 6.86 26.14 9.48
C SER A 138 5.35 25.90 9.51
N PHE A 139 4.69 26.01 8.36
CA PHE A 139 3.28 25.66 8.18
C PHE A 139 3.01 24.21 8.61
N CYS A 140 3.79 23.25 8.11
CA CYS A 140 3.62 21.83 8.45
C CYS A 140 3.80 21.54 9.94
N ARG A 141 4.73 22.23 10.62
CA ARG A 141 4.92 22.14 12.09
C ARG A 141 3.75 22.76 12.86
N GLY A 142 3.10 23.77 12.29
CA GLY A 142 1.87 24.38 12.81
C GLY A 142 0.63 23.49 12.68
N LEU A 143 0.62 22.52 11.76
CA LEU A 143 -0.52 21.64 11.56
C LEU A 143 -0.76 20.72 12.78
N ARG A 144 -2.03 20.38 12.98
CA ARG A 144 -2.50 19.43 13.99
C ARG A 144 -3.23 18.27 13.31
N GLY A 145 -2.98 17.06 13.80
CA GLY A 145 -3.69 15.86 13.36
C GLY A 145 -5.10 15.80 13.95
N ARG A 146 -5.85 14.73 13.62
CA ARG A 146 -7.25 14.53 14.04
C ARG A 146 -7.49 14.62 15.56
N LYS A 147 -6.50 14.28 16.37
CA LYS A 147 -6.56 14.34 17.84
C LYS A 147 -6.01 15.66 18.42
N GLY A 148 -5.88 16.71 17.61
CA GLY A 148 -5.32 18.00 18.03
C GLY A 148 -3.81 17.99 18.31
N LYS A 149 -3.13 16.84 18.20
CA LYS A 149 -1.68 16.72 18.41
C LYS A 149 -0.88 17.22 17.20
N PRO A 150 0.33 17.75 17.38
CA PRO A 150 1.24 18.04 16.28
C PRO A 150 1.49 16.81 15.40
N LEU A 151 1.84 17.04 14.13
CA LEU A 151 2.23 15.96 13.23
C LEU A 151 3.48 15.23 13.77
N SER A 152 3.53 13.91 13.62
CA SER A 152 4.70 13.14 14.01
C SER A 152 5.90 13.46 13.10
N GLY A 153 7.12 13.27 13.61
CA GLY A 153 8.33 13.42 12.80
C GLY A 153 8.29 12.54 11.54
N GLY A 154 7.73 11.33 11.60
CA GLY A 154 7.54 10.47 10.44
C GLY A 154 6.61 11.09 9.38
N THR A 155 5.50 11.69 9.80
CA THR A 155 4.58 12.40 8.88
C THR A 155 5.22 13.65 8.29
N LEU A 156 5.97 14.42 9.09
CA LEU A 156 6.72 15.58 8.60
C LEU A 156 7.78 15.17 7.58
N LYS A 157 8.56 14.13 7.88
CA LYS A 157 9.57 13.57 6.96
C LYS A 157 8.93 13.19 5.63
N GLN A 158 7.77 12.54 5.65
CA GLN A 158 7.09 12.14 4.42
C GLN A 158 6.68 13.34 3.56
N ARG A 159 6.15 14.40 4.19
CA ARG A 159 5.80 15.63 3.49
C ARG A 159 7.02 16.32 2.90
N PHE A 160 8.09 16.45 3.67
CA PHE A 160 9.30 17.14 3.22
C PHE A 160 10.05 16.35 2.15
N LEU A 161 10.16 15.03 2.31
CA LEU A 161 10.78 14.16 1.31
C LEU A 161 10.03 14.23 -0.03
N ALA A 162 8.71 14.38 -0.02
CA ALA A 162 7.94 14.56 -1.23
C ALA A 162 8.33 15.84 -1.99
N VAL A 163 8.60 16.94 -1.29
CA VAL A 163 9.07 18.20 -1.89
C VAL A 163 10.49 18.03 -2.46
N GLU A 164 11.42 17.38 -1.73
CA GLU A 164 12.74 17.02 -2.28
C GLU A 164 12.61 16.16 -3.56
N THR A 165 11.69 15.19 -3.55
CA THR A 165 11.46 14.35 -4.73
C THR A 165 10.88 15.15 -5.90
N VAL A 166 9.99 16.11 -5.67
CA VAL A 166 9.52 17.03 -6.73
C VAL A 166 10.68 17.84 -7.27
N HIS A 167 11.59 18.33 -6.42
CA HIS A 167 12.77 19.05 -6.89
C HIS A 167 13.56 18.21 -7.89
N ILE A 168 13.87 16.96 -7.54
CA ILE A 168 14.61 16.04 -8.43
C ILE A 168 13.84 15.79 -9.74
N LEU A 169 12.55 15.44 -9.65
CA LEU A 169 11.77 15.02 -10.82
C LEU A 169 11.40 16.18 -11.75
N SER A 170 11.21 17.38 -11.21
CA SER A 170 10.85 18.57 -12.00
C SER A 170 12.01 19.12 -12.83
N GLN A 171 13.26 18.69 -12.60
CA GLN A 171 14.41 19.17 -13.38
C GLN A 171 14.31 18.86 -14.88
N GLN A 172 13.46 17.90 -15.26
CA GLN A 172 13.22 17.51 -16.66
C GLN A 172 11.94 18.15 -17.23
N SER A 173 11.32 19.07 -16.52
CA SER A 173 10.10 19.76 -16.94
C SER A 173 10.39 21.22 -17.30
N ASP A 174 9.44 21.87 -17.96
CA ASP A 174 9.49 23.30 -18.29
C ASP A 174 9.33 24.23 -17.08
N ASP A 175 9.08 23.66 -15.89
CA ASP A 175 8.90 24.38 -14.63
C ASP A 175 9.72 23.72 -13.50
N PRO A 176 11.07 23.78 -13.56
CA PRO A 176 11.93 23.10 -12.60
C PRO A 176 11.92 23.81 -11.24
N MET A 177 11.67 23.03 -10.17
CA MET A 177 11.72 23.56 -8.81
C MET A 177 13.17 23.67 -8.33
N ARG A 178 13.51 24.74 -7.61
CA ARG A 178 14.83 24.85 -6.94
C ARG A 178 14.90 23.90 -5.74
N HIS A 179 16.12 23.60 -5.28
CA HIS A 179 16.26 22.80 -4.07
C HIS A 179 15.64 23.55 -2.88
N PRO A 180 14.65 22.97 -2.18
CA PRO A 180 13.81 23.71 -1.23
C PRO A 180 14.53 24.07 0.08
N TRP A 181 15.64 23.40 0.38
CA TRP A 181 16.48 23.67 1.56
C TRP A 181 17.93 23.18 1.35
N PRO A 182 18.76 23.91 0.57
CA PRO A 182 20.09 23.45 0.14
C PRO A 182 21.02 22.97 1.27
N GLU A 183 20.98 23.63 2.43
CA GLU A 183 21.84 23.35 3.58
C GLU A 183 21.22 22.38 4.60
N SER A 184 20.20 21.62 4.19
CA SER A 184 19.43 20.77 5.11
C SER A 184 18.85 19.56 4.40
N SER A 185 18.05 18.76 5.11
CA SER A 185 17.32 17.63 4.55
C SER A 185 15.96 17.46 5.19
N ALA A 186 15.06 16.77 4.50
CA ALA A 186 13.74 16.40 4.99
C ALA A 186 13.81 15.66 6.33
N LYS A 187 14.81 14.78 6.50
CA LYS A 187 15.02 14.03 7.75
C LYS A 187 15.44 14.94 8.90
N TYR A 188 16.36 15.87 8.64
CA TYR A 188 16.81 16.86 9.62
C TYR A 188 15.66 17.80 10.02
N LEU A 189 14.95 18.37 9.04
CA LEU A 189 13.82 19.29 9.26
C LEU A 189 12.65 18.63 9.99
N ALA A 190 12.48 17.32 9.83
CA ALA A 190 11.50 16.52 10.56
C ALA A 190 11.93 16.16 12.00
N GLY A 191 13.14 16.55 12.43
CA GLY A 191 13.67 16.23 13.75
C GLY A 191 14.00 14.75 13.93
N LEU A 192 14.35 14.05 12.84
CA LEU A 192 14.64 12.60 12.85
C LEU A 192 16.14 12.30 12.74
N THR A 193 17.00 13.24 13.08
CA THR A 193 18.47 13.10 13.14
C THR A 193 18.97 13.27 14.57
N GLY A 194 20.19 12.81 14.87
CA GLY A 194 20.74 12.84 16.23
C GLY A 194 19.84 12.08 17.22
N GLN A 195 19.51 12.70 18.36
CA GLN A 195 18.64 12.13 19.40
C GLN A 195 17.22 11.81 18.92
N GLY A 196 16.75 12.47 17.86
CA GLY A 196 15.46 12.19 17.23
C GLY A 196 15.48 11.01 16.24
N ASN A 197 16.64 10.41 15.97
CA ASN A 197 16.77 9.32 15.01
C ASN A 197 16.07 8.05 15.53
N PRO A 198 15.03 7.54 14.85
CA PRO A 198 14.32 6.34 15.29
C PRO A 198 15.21 5.08 15.38
N GLN A 199 16.32 5.04 14.64
CA GLN A 199 17.26 3.91 14.69
C GLN A 199 18.11 3.90 15.97
N LEU A 200 18.27 5.05 16.62
CA LEU A 200 18.99 5.18 17.89
C LEU A 200 18.04 5.08 19.09
N GLN A 201 16.73 5.05 18.85
CA GLN A 201 15.72 4.93 19.88
C GLN A 201 15.36 3.45 20.08
N GLU A 202 15.12 3.07 21.32
CA GLU A 202 14.60 1.74 21.64
C GLU A 202 13.25 1.50 20.96
N ALA A 203 13.01 0.25 20.56
CA ALA A 203 11.75 -0.15 19.95
C ALA A 203 10.59 0.13 20.90
N ARG A 204 9.62 0.94 20.46
CA ARG A 204 8.45 1.36 21.27
C ARG A 204 7.22 0.50 21.05
N THR A 205 7.31 -0.56 20.25
CA THR A 205 6.16 -1.44 20.02
C THR A 205 5.88 -2.17 21.32
N GLU A 206 4.79 -1.79 21.99
CA GLU A 206 4.30 -2.47 23.18
C GLU A 206 4.02 -3.94 22.84
N ILE A 207 4.52 -4.84 23.67
CA ILE A 207 4.23 -6.27 23.59
C ILE A 207 2.85 -6.47 24.22
N ILE A 208 2.02 -7.34 23.63
CA ILE A 208 0.74 -7.72 24.23
C ILE A 208 1.04 -8.43 25.55
N PRO A 209 0.56 -7.93 26.70
CA PRO A 209 0.79 -8.57 27.99
C PRO A 209 0.27 -10.02 28.04
N ASP A 210 0.95 -10.90 28.77
CA ASP A 210 0.60 -12.33 28.82
C ASP A 210 -0.80 -12.60 29.38
N ASP A 211 -1.25 -11.76 30.32
CA ASP A 211 -2.60 -11.80 30.90
C ASP A 211 -3.71 -11.43 29.90
N ILE A 212 -3.34 -10.79 28.79
CA ILE A 212 -4.24 -10.51 27.66
C ILE A 212 -4.04 -11.54 26.54
N LEU A 213 -2.78 -11.89 26.25
CA LEU A 213 -2.42 -12.79 25.16
C LEU A 213 -2.94 -14.21 25.41
N GLY A 214 -2.81 -14.72 26.64
CA GLY A 214 -3.28 -16.06 27.02
C GLY A 214 -4.79 -16.24 26.78
N PRO A 215 -5.66 -15.39 27.33
CA PRO A 215 -7.10 -15.45 27.06
C PRO A 215 -7.47 -15.25 25.59
N LEU A 216 -6.76 -14.36 24.87
CA LEU A 216 -6.98 -14.16 23.43
C LEU A 216 -6.66 -15.43 22.63
N PHE A 217 -5.53 -16.07 22.94
CA PHE A 217 -5.12 -17.31 22.29
C PHE A 217 -6.09 -18.44 22.61
N GLN A 218 -6.49 -18.60 23.89
CA GLN A 218 -7.47 -19.60 24.31
C GLN A 218 -8.81 -19.42 23.59
N SER A 219 -9.34 -18.20 23.52
CA SER A 219 -10.57 -17.93 22.78
C SER A 219 -10.42 -18.23 21.28
N SER A 220 -9.24 -17.99 20.70
CA SER A 220 -8.98 -18.35 19.30
C SER A 220 -9.02 -19.87 19.09
N ILE A 221 -8.46 -20.65 20.02
CA ILE A 221 -8.55 -22.12 19.99
C ILE A 221 -10.00 -22.59 20.12
N GLU A 222 -10.79 -22.02 21.02
CA GLU A 222 -12.22 -22.36 21.18
C GLU A 222 -13.03 -22.13 19.89
N TRP A 223 -12.70 -21.07 19.12
CA TRP A 223 -13.31 -20.86 17.81
C TRP A 223 -12.82 -21.87 16.76
N LEU A 224 -11.54 -22.24 16.81
CA LEU A 224 -10.96 -23.24 15.93
C LEU A 224 -11.55 -24.63 16.17
N ASP A 225 -11.81 -25.01 17.43
CA ASP A 225 -12.45 -26.28 17.80
C ASP A 225 -13.87 -26.39 17.24
N ARG A 226 -14.52 -25.26 16.93
CA ARG A 226 -15.85 -25.18 16.31
C ARG A 226 -15.81 -25.04 14.79
N ALA A 227 -14.62 -25.12 14.17
CA ALA A 227 -14.47 -24.90 12.74
C ALA A 227 -15.35 -25.83 11.91
N ASP A 228 -15.36 -27.13 12.21
CA ASP A 228 -16.13 -28.14 11.47
C ASP A 228 -17.64 -27.87 11.53
N GLU A 229 -18.15 -27.46 12.70
CA GLU A 229 -19.56 -27.05 12.87
C GLU A 229 -19.89 -25.88 11.94
N ILE A 230 -19.08 -24.81 11.99
CA ILE A 230 -19.30 -23.56 11.24
C ILE A 230 -19.20 -23.82 9.74
N ILE A 231 -18.19 -24.57 9.29
CA ILE A 231 -17.98 -24.91 7.88
C ILE A 231 -19.13 -25.80 7.37
N SER A 232 -19.57 -26.78 8.16
CA SER A 232 -20.69 -27.65 7.79
C SER A 232 -22.01 -26.88 7.67
N LEU A 233 -22.28 -25.96 8.60
CA LEU A 233 -23.48 -25.10 8.54
C LEU A 233 -23.46 -24.19 7.32
N ARG A 234 -22.30 -23.59 7.00
CA ARG A 234 -22.11 -22.79 5.79
C ARG A 234 -22.40 -23.62 4.54
N ALA A 235 -21.80 -24.81 4.45
CA ALA A 235 -21.99 -25.71 3.31
C ALA A 235 -23.47 -26.13 3.15
N GLN A 236 -24.17 -26.40 4.26
CA GLN A 236 -25.59 -26.72 4.25
C GLN A 236 -26.45 -25.55 3.76
N VAL A 237 -26.16 -24.33 4.21
CA VAL A 237 -26.86 -23.11 3.75
C VAL A 237 -26.63 -22.88 2.26
N GLU A 238 -25.40 -23.08 1.78
CA GLU A 238 -25.07 -22.92 0.36
C GLU A 238 -25.75 -24.00 -0.48
N GLY A 239 -25.81 -25.24 0.00
CA GLY A 239 -26.59 -26.32 -0.60
C GLY A 239 -28.07 -25.95 -0.78
N TRP A 240 -28.72 -25.45 0.27
CA TRP A 240 -30.10 -24.99 0.17
C TRP A 240 -30.28 -23.82 -0.80
N LYS A 241 -29.35 -22.86 -0.84
CA LYS A 241 -29.42 -21.76 -1.81
C LYS A 241 -29.27 -22.25 -3.24
N SER A 242 -28.40 -23.24 -3.48
CA SER A 242 -28.20 -23.82 -4.81
C SER A 242 -29.44 -24.58 -5.32
N GLU A 243 -30.30 -25.04 -4.41
CA GLU A 243 -31.62 -25.62 -4.70
C GLU A 243 -32.75 -24.57 -4.78
N ASP A 244 -32.43 -23.27 -4.92
CA ASP A 244 -33.39 -22.15 -4.91
C ASP A 244 -34.33 -22.12 -3.68
N ARG A 245 -33.86 -22.63 -2.53
CA ARG A 245 -34.66 -22.61 -1.31
C ARG A 245 -34.79 -21.18 -0.79
N SER A 246 -36.03 -20.74 -0.64
CA SER A 246 -36.32 -19.41 -0.11
C SER A 246 -35.83 -19.22 1.33
N PHE A 247 -35.62 -17.96 1.71
CA PHE A 247 -35.32 -17.57 3.09
C PHE A 247 -36.31 -18.15 4.13
N ARG A 248 -37.61 -18.25 3.78
CA ARG A 248 -38.64 -18.83 4.64
C ARG A 248 -38.45 -20.33 4.88
N PHE A 249 -37.75 -21.03 3.99
CA PHE A 249 -37.37 -22.43 4.16
C PHE A 249 -36.14 -22.60 5.06
N ILE A 250 -35.14 -21.73 4.88
CA ILE A 250 -33.83 -21.81 5.53
C ILE A 250 -33.89 -21.34 7.00
N GLN A 251 -34.47 -20.16 7.25
CA GLN A 251 -34.46 -19.52 8.57
C GLN A 251 -35.00 -20.42 9.71
N PRO A 252 -36.15 -21.11 9.57
CA PRO A 252 -36.66 -21.94 10.65
C PRO A 252 -35.80 -23.18 10.91
N ARG A 253 -35.14 -23.72 9.88
CA ARG A 253 -34.26 -24.89 10.01
C ARG A 253 -32.98 -24.53 10.75
N LEU A 254 -32.36 -23.41 10.41
CA LEU A 254 -31.21 -22.89 11.16
C LEU A 254 -31.59 -22.60 12.62
N LYS A 255 -32.76 -22.01 12.87
CA LYS A 255 -33.21 -21.71 14.24
C LYS A 255 -33.34 -22.97 15.09
N LYS A 256 -33.77 -24.11 14.51
CA LYS A 256 -33.80 -25.41 15.20
C LYS A 256 -32.42 -25.92 15.59
N LEU A 257 -31.39 -25.54 14.83
CA LEU A 257 -29.99 -25.83 15.11
C LEU A 257 -29.35 -24.79 16.04
N GLY A 258 -30.10 -23.80 16.54
CA GLY A 258 -29.57 -22.71 17.38
C GLY A 258 -28.92 -21.57 16.59
N TRP A 259 -29.02 -21.57 15.27
CA TRP A 259 -28.30 -20.65 14.39
C TRP A 259 -29.22 -19.68 13.64
N THR A 260 -28.61 -18.58 13.20
CA THR A 260 -29.21 -17.61 12.27
C THR A 260 -28.23 -17.38 11.13
N LEU A 261 -28.71 -16.92 9.96
CA LEU A 261 -27.82 -16.59 8.84
C LEU A 261 -26.78 -15.52 9.21
N SER A 262 -27.18 -14.51 9.97
CA SER A 262 -26.24 -13.50 10.48
C SER A 262 -25.27 -14.10 11.50
N GLY A 263 -25.74 -14.99 12.38
CA GLY A 263 -24.90 -15.66 13.37
C GLY A 263 -23.82 -16.52 12.74
N ILE A 264 -24.14 -17.26 11.67
CA ILE A 264 -23.15 -18.04 10.91
C ILE A 264 -22.09 -17.10 10.31
N ARG A 265 -22.51 -15.99 9.67
CA ARG A 265 -21.57 -15.02 9.09
C ARG A 265 -20.64 -14.40 10.15
N THR A 266 -21.17 -14.07 11.32
CA THR A 266 -20.37 -13.58 12.45
C THR A 266 -19.41 -14.66 12.95
N ALA A 267 -19.85 -15.92 13.05
CA ALA A 267 -18.99 -17.03 13.44
C ALA A 267 -17.88 -17.30 12.42
N GLU A 268 -18.15 -17.20 11.11
CA GLU A 268 -17.12 -17.28 10.06
C GLU A 268 -16.04 -16.20 10.23
N GLN A 269 -16.45 -14.97 10.55
CA GLN A 269 -15.51 -13.86 10.80
C GLN A 269 -14.66 -14.11 12.05
N HIS A 270 -15.27 -14.64 13.11
CA HIS A 270 -14.54 -15.02 14.32
C HIS A 270 -13.57 -16.17 14.06
N LEU A 271 -13.99 -17.22 13.36
CA LEU A 271 -13.14 -18.34 12.96
C LEU A 271 -11.96 -17.85 12.12
N GLN A 272 -12.20 -17.01 11.12
CA GLN A 272 -11.13 -16.41 10.33
C GLN A 272 -10.16 -15.60 11.21
N THR A 273 -10.68 -14.78 12.11
CA THR A 273 -9.86 -13.96 13.04
C THR A 273 -9.07 -14.83 14.01
N ALA A 274 -9.63 -15.94 14.46
CA ALA A 274 -8.98 -16.91 15.32
C ALA A 274 -7.79 -17.57 14.61
N CYS A 275 -8.00 -18.07 13.38
CA CYS A 275 -6.91 -18.63 12.56
C CYS A 275 -5.79 -17.61 12.34
N MET A 276 -6.14 -16.36 12.00
CA MET A 276 -5.17 -15.28 11.83
C MET A 276 -4.39 -15.00 13.12
N SER A 277 -5.08 -14.92 14.25
CA SER A 277 -4.46 -14.69 15.57
C SER A 277 -3.47 -15.80 15.91
N ILE A 278 -3.87 -17.06 15.76
CA ILE A 278 -3.01 -18.22 16.03
C ILE A 278 -1.74 -18.17 15.18
N ILE A 279 -1.86 -17.91 13.87
CA ILE A 279 -0.70 -17.82 12.98
C ILE A 279 0.20 -16.67 13.40
N LEU A 280 -0.35 -15.47 13.62
CA LEU A 280 0.44 -14.29 13.98
C LEU A 280 1.18 -14.45 15.31
N ILE A 281 0.51 -15.04 16.31
CA ILE A 281 1.08 -15.25 17.65
C ILE A 281 2.19 -16.29 17.60
N THR A 282 2.04 -17.38 16.84
CA THR A 282 3.01 -18.50 16.86
C THR A 282 4.18 -18.32 15.89
N THR A 283 4.01 -17.53 14.82
CA THR A 283 5.04 -17.41 13.77
C THR A 283 5.72 -16.04 13.74
N GLY A 284 5.09 -14.99 14.30
CA GLY A 284 5.63 -13.63 14.25
C GLY A 284 5.69 -13.00 12.85
N ILE A 285 5.02 -13.57 11.85
CA ILE A 285 4.98 -13.03 10.48
C ILE A 285 4.23 -11.69 10.43
N ARG A 286 4.49 -10.91 9.38
CA ARG A 286 3.77 -9.65 9.14
C ARG A 286 2.38 -9.91 8.61
N VAL A 287 1.45 -8.99 8.87
CA VAL A 287 0.09 -9.04 8.30
C VAL A 287 0.11 -9.15 6.77
N SER A 288 1.03 -8.49 6.07
CA SER A 288 1.15 -8.64 4.62
C SER A 288 1.58 -10.04 4.18
N GLU A 289 2.42 -10.70 4.97
CA GLU A 289 2.87 -12.08 4.72
C GLU A 289 1.69 -13.05 4.99
N LEU A 290 0.96 -12.85 6.09
CA LEU A 290 -0.29 -13.56 6.37
C LEU A 290 -1.32 -13.40 5.25
N CYS A 291 -1.51 -12.19 4.72
CA CYS A 291 -2.44 -11.94 3.63
C CYS A 291 -2.00 -12.54 2.29
N SER A 292 -0.77 -13.02 2.17
CA SER A 292 -0.24 -13.65 0.95
C SER A 292 -0.34 -15.18 0.96
N LEU A 293 -0.86 -15.77 2.04
CA LEU A 293 -1.00 -17.22 2.16
C LEU A 293 -2.07 -17.75 1.22
N GLU A 294 -1.77 -18.90 0.61
CA GLU A 294 -2.67 -19.64 -0.28
C GLU A 294 -3.02 -21.01 0.32
N ASN A 295 -4.02 -21.68 -0.26
CA ASN A 295 -4.33 -23.06 0.11
C ASN A 295 -3.09 -23.95 -0.12
N GLN A 296 -2.87 -24.94 0.76
CA GLN A 296 -1.68 -25.81 0.73
C GLN A 296 -0.35 -25.06 0.98
N CYS A 297 -0.39 -23.89 1.63
CA CYS A 297 0.84 -23.19 2.01
C CYS A 297 1.61 -23.85 3.15
N ALA A 298 0.96 -24.69 3.98
CA ALA A 298 1.60 -25.35 5.11
C ALA A 298 2.13 -26.74 4.72
N PHE A 299 3.34 -27.07 5.13
CA PHE A 299 3.97 -28.37 4.86
C PHE A 299 4.91 -28.77 6.00
N LYS A 300 5.34 -30.03 6.00
CA LYS A 300 6.20 -30.60 7.03
C LYS A 300 7.45 -31.21 6.42
N THR A 301 8.61 -30.97 7.03
CA THR A 301 9.84 -31.71 6.75
C THR A 301 10.30 -32.41 8.01
N LEU A 302 11.17 -33.41 7.87
CA LEU A 302 11.87 -34.02 9.00
C LEU A 302 13.30 -33.48 9.00
N ASP A 303 13.89 -33.31 10.18
CA ASP A 303 15.34 -33.08 10.28
C ASP A 303 16.14 -34.38 10.20
N GLU A 304 17.44 -34.28 10.43
CA GLU A 304 18.38 -35.40 10.42
C GLU A 304 18.11 -36.43 11.54
N GLU A 305 17.38 -36.02 12.59
CA GLU A 305 17.04 -36.82 13.77
C GLU A 305 15.62 -37.42 13.67
N GLY A 306 14.86 -37.04 12.63
CA GLY A 306 13.49 -37.50 12.39
C GLY A 306 12.42 -36.62 13.04
N GLU A 307 12.79 -35.47 13.61
CA GLU A 307 11.87 -34.56 14.27
C GLU A 307 11.13 -33.65 13.26
N PRO A 308 9.85 -33.34 13.50
CA PRO A 308 9.02 -32.65 12.53
C PRO A 308 9.17 -31.13 12.56
N PHE A 309 9.59 -30.55 11.44
CA PHE A 309 9.55 -29.11 11.21
C PHE A 309 8.30 -28.72 10.42
N HIS A 310 7.54 -27.79 10.96
CA HIS A 310 6.36 -27.23 10.31
C HIS A 310 6.72 -25.92 9.59
N TRP A 311 6.42 -25.88 8.30
CA TRP A 311 6.71 -24.77 7.42
C TRP A 311 5.43 -24.17 6.86
N MET A 312 5.53 -22.89 6.49
CA MET A 312 4.48 -22.16 5.77
C MET A 312 5.10 -21.33 4.65
N ARG A 313 4.50 -21.39 3.46
CA ARG A 313 4.92 -20.63 2.28
C ARG A 313 4.08 -19.36 2.13
N GLY A 314 4.75 -18.21 2.09
CA GLY A 314 4.13 -16.92 1.82
C GLY A 314 5.09 -15.98 1.09
N THR A 315 4.63 -14.77 0.76
CA THR A 315 5.41 -13.75 0.06
C THR A 315 5.97 -12.72 1.03
N SER A 316 7.30 -12.59 1.06
CA SER A 316 7.98 -11.49 1.75
C SER A 316 8.14 -10.29 0.83
N TYR A 317 7.56 -9.15 1.22
CA TYR A 317 7.60 -7.92 0.41
C TYR A 317 8.79 -7.00 0.73
N LYS A 318 9.63 -7.35 1.72
CA LYS A 318 10.79 -6.54 2.15
C LYS A 318 12.06 -6.79 1.33
N THR A 319 12.19 -7.99 0.77
CA THR A 319 13.29 -8.34 -0.12
C THR A 319 12.89 -7.98 -1.53
N GLY A 320 13.61 -7.07 -2.18
CA GLY A 320 13.37 -6.68 -3.57
C GLY A 320 13.60 -7.80 -4.60
N ALA A 321 13.80 -9.04 -4.17
CA ALA A 321 13.81 -10.20 -5.03
C ALA A 321 12.37 -10.48 -5.47
N GLU A 322 12.16 -10.58 -6.78
CA GLU A 322 10.95 -11.21 -7.32
C GLU A 322 10.79 -12.59 -6.68
N PRO A 323 9.55 -13.09 -6.50
CA PRO A 323 9.36 -14.48 -6.11
C PRO A 323 10.06 -15.33 -7.15
N VAL A 324 11.19 -15.94 -6.77
CA VAL A 324 11.79 -16.99 -7.57
C VAL A 324 10.86 -18.18 -7.38
N ASN A 325 9.95 -18.37 -8.33
CA ASN A 325 9.31 -19.67 -8.53
C ASN A 325 10.40 -20.61 -9.04
N GLY A 326 11.22 -21.09 -8.12
CA GLY A 326 12.14 -22.19 -8.30
C GLY A 326 11.48 -23.44 -7.74
N TRP A 327 11.42 -24.47 -8.57
CA TRP A 327 11.00 -25.82 -8.25
C TRP A 327 11.77 -26.40 -7.05
#